data_AF-A0A396BJZ4-F1
#
_entry.id   AF-A0A396BJZ4-F1
#
_cell.length_a   1.000
_cell.length_b   1.000
_cell.length_c   1.000
_cell.angle_alpha   90.00
_cell.angle_beta   90.00
_cell.angle_gamma   90.00
#
_symmetry.space_group_name_H-M   'P 1'
#
loop_
_entity.id
_entity.type
_entity.pdbx_description
1 polymer ?
#
loop_
_entity_poly.entity_id
_entity_poly.type
_entity_poly.pdbx_seq_one_letter_code
_entity_poly.pdbx_strand_id
1 'polypeptide(L)'
;MQITTILAFITAMGGLEAVKWMVRFITCRKTDARKETASVVELEEENRRKKVDWLEERLTQRDEKIDELYAELHKEQAEKLSWINRCHEVELAEKELEVKKCEVRGCVGRIPPSDY
;
A
#
# COMPACT_ATOMS: atom_id res chain seq x y z
N MET A 1 -7.31 -41.16 -63.36
CA MET A 1 -5.96 -40.93 -62.82
C MET A 1 -5.73 -41.89 -61.67
N GLN A 2 -4.58 -42.60 -61.65
CA GLN A 2 -4.34 -43.68 -60.69
C GLN A 2 -4.12 -43.12 -59.28
N ILE A 3 -4.64 -43.77 -58.25
CA ILE A 3 -4.51 -43.38 -56.82
C ILE A 3 -3.03 -43.13 -56.43
N THR A 4 -2.12 -43.88 -57.06
CA THR A 4 -0.66 -43.73 -56.94
C THR A 4 -0.14 -42.35 -57.32
N THR A 5 -0.71 -41.71 -58.35
CA THR A 5 -0.31 -40.36 -58.76
C THR A 5 -0.72 -39.30 -57.73
N ILE A 6 -1.92 -39.41 -57.16
CA ILE A 6 -2.40 -38.50 -56.11
C ILE A 6 -1.55 -38.63 -54.85
N LEU A 7 -1.20 -39.85 -54.45
CA LEU A 7 -0.30 -40.10 -53.32
C LEU A 7 1.10 -39.52 -53.55
N ALA A 8 1.65 -39.68 -54.75
CA ALA A 8 2.95 -39.12 -55.11
C ALA A 8 2.96 -37.58 -55.02
N PHE A 9 1.86 -36.92 -55.41
CA PHE A 9 1.72 -35.47 -55.26
C PHE A 9 1.66 -35.04 -53.79
N ILE A 10 0.92 -35.74 -52.92
CA ILE A 10 0.86 -35.43 -51.48
C ILE A 10 2.25 -35.59 -50.84
N THR A 11 2.96 -36.67 -51.17
CA THR A 11 4.33 -36.91 -50.67
C THR A 11 5.31 -35.85 -51.18
N ALA A 12 5.21 -35.44 -52.44
CA ALA A 12 6.05 -34.39 -53.01
C ALA A 12 5.77 -33.01 -52.38
N MET A 13 4.50 -32.70 -52.09
CA MET A 13 4.11 -31.46 -51.40
C MET A 13 4.66 -31.41 -49.97
N GLY A 14 4.51 -32.50 -49.19
CA GLY A 14 5.07 -32.58 -47.84
C GLY A 14 6.61 -32.53 -47.82
N GLY A 15 7.26 -33.17 -48.80
CA GLY A 15 8.72 -33.13 -48.95
C GLY A 15 9.23 -31.73 -49.28
N LEU A 16 8.53 -30.96 -50.12
CA LEU A 16 8.90 -29.59 -50.45
C LEU A 16 8.79 -28.66 -49.23
N GLU A 17 7.76 -28.82 -48.40
CA GLU A 17 7.63 -28.07 -47.15
C GLU A 17 8.74 -28.42 -46.14
N ALA A 18 9.11 -29.70 -46.04
CA ALA A 18 10.22 -30.13 -45.20
C ALA A 18 11.57 -29.51 -45.63
N VAL A 19 11.82 -29.41 -46.94
CA VAL A 19 13.02 -28.75 -47.49
C VAL A 19 13.01 -27.26 -47.17
N LYS A 20 11.87 -26.57 -47.35
CA LYS A 20 11.74 -25.15 -46.99
C LYS A 20 11.98 -24.92 -45.50
N TRP A 21 11.42 -25.78 -44.64
CA TRP A 21 11.65 -25.72 -43.20
C TRP A 21 13.12 -25.93 -42.85
N MET A 22 13.79 -26.89 -43.48
CA MET A 22 15.22 -27.16 -43.26
C MET A 22 16.10 -25.98 -43.66
N VAL A 23 15.84 -25.38 -44.83
CA VAL A 23 16.55 -24.17 -45.29
C VAL A 23 16.33 -23.02 -44.32
N ARG A 24 15.07 -22.76 -43.93
CA ARG A 24 14.72 -21.70 -42.96
C ARG A 24 15.34 -21.95 -41.60
N PHE A 25 15.36 -23.19 -41.11
CA PHE A 25 15.99 -23.53 -39.84
C PHE A 25 17.48 -23.20 -39.87
N ILE A 26 18.20 -23.58 -40.92
CA ILE A 26 19.64 -23.30 -41.02
C ILE A 26 19.92 -21.80 -41.13
N THR A 27 19.15 -21.07 -41.94
CA THR A 27 19.38 -19.64 -42.19
C THR A 27 18.85 -18.73 -41.08
N CYS A 28 17.70 -19.05 -40.48
CA CYS A 28 17.01 -18.22 -39.48
C CYS A 28 17.24 -18.64 -38.03
N ARG A 29 17.91 -19.76 -37.72
CA ARG A 29 18.16 -20.18 -36.31
C ARG A 29 18.74 -19.09 -35.43
N LYS A 30 19.68 -18.29 -35.94
CA LYS A 30 20.29 -17.19 -35.17
C LYS A 30 19.32 -16.02 -34.96
N THR A 31 18.47 -15.72 -35.94
CA THR A 31 17.48 -14.64 -35.82
C THR A 31 16.33 -15.02 -34.92
N ASP A 32 15.88 -16.27 -34.99
CA ASP A 32 14.80 -16.78 -34.13
C ASP A 32 15.27 -16.86 -32.68
N ALA A 33 16.50 -17.33 -32.43
CA ALA A 33 17.08 -17.26 -31.08
C ALA A 33 17.14 -15.84 -30.52
N ARG A 34 17.47 -14.83 -31.35
CA ARG A 34 17.47 -13.42 -30.92
C ARG A 34 16.07 -12.88 -30.62
N LYS A 35 15.07 -13.31 -31.40
CA LYS A 35 13.67 -12.94 -31.16
C LYS A 35 13.15 -13.53 -29.86
N GLU A 36 13.44 -14.81 -29.61
CA GLU A 36 13.09 -15.47 -28.34
C GLU A 36 13.80 -14.80 -27.15
N THR A 37 15.08 -14.42 -27.29
CA THR A 37 15.73 -13.66 -26.21
C THR A 37 15.11 -12.28 -26.01
N ALA A 38 14.71 -11.60 -27.09
CA ALA A 38 14.07 -10.30 -26.99
C ALA A 38 12.67 -10.39 -26.34
N SER A 39 11.88 -11.42 -26.69
CA SER A 39 10.57 -11.65 -26.08
C SER A 39 10.69 -12.01 -24.59
N VAL A 40 11.69 -12.82 -24.21
CA VAL A 40 11.95 -13.12 -22.80
C VAL A 40 12.34 -11.86 -22.03
N VAL A 41 13.23 -11.03 -22.57
CA VAL A 41 13.62 -9.75 -21.93
C VAL A 41 12.43 -8.81 -21.78
N GLU A 42 11.55 -8.72 -22.78
CA GLU A 42 10.34 -7.91 -22.71
C GLU A 42 9.39 -8.40 -21.60
N LEU A 43 9.18 -9.72 -21.50
CA LEU A 43 8.36 -10.33 -20.44
C LEU A 43 8.97 -10.15 -19.05
N GLU A 44 10.30 -10.27 -18.92
CA GLU A 44 11.00 -10.01 -17.66
C GLU A 44 10.85 -8.56 -17.22
N GLU A 45 10.98 -7.62 -18.15
CA GLU A 45 10.83 -6.20 -17.88
C GLU A 45 9.38 -5.83 -17.53
N GLU A 46 8.39 -6.43 -18.18
CA GLU A 46 6.98 -6.23 -17.84
C GLU A 46 6.65 -6.78 -16.45
N ASN A 47 7.16 -7.98 -16.12
CA ASN A 47 7.02 -8.54 -14.77
C ASN A 47 7.71 -7.67 -13.72
N ARG A 48 8.87 -7.09 -14.05
CA ARG A 48 9.58 -6.17 -13.17
C ARG A 48 8.76 -4.91 -12.91
N ARG A 49 8.16 -4.32 -13.95
CA ARG A 49 7.25 -3.16 -13.81
C ARG A 49 6.06 -3.48 -12.92
N LYS A 50 5.35 -4.57 -13.20
CA LYS A 50 4.21 -5.03 -12.38
C LYS A 50 4.59 -5.23 -10.92
N LYS A 51 5.79 -5.76 -10.65
CA LYS A 51 6.30 -5.92 -9.28
C LYS A 51 6.56 -4.58 -8.60
N VAL A 52 7.13 -3.60 -9.33
CA VAL A 52 7.33 -2.24 -8.81
C VAL A 52 5.98 -1.58 -8.53
N ASP A 53 5.07 -1.58 -9.49
CA ASP A 53 3.72 -0.99 -9.34
C ASP A 53 2.99 -1.58 -8.13
N TRP A 54 3.05 -2.91 -7.95
CA TRP A 54 2.47 -3.59 -6.79
C TRP A 54 3.12 -3.20 -5.46
N LEU A 55 4.43 -2.97 -5.45
CA LEU A 55 5.13 -2.50 -4.24
C LEU A 55 4.79 -1.04 -3.94
N GLU A 56 4.69 -0.19 -4.96
CA GLU A 56 4.29 1.21 -4.82
C GLU A 56 2.86 1.32 -4.27
N GLU A 57 1.89 0.57 -4.81
CA GLU A 57 0.52 0.53 -4.30
C GLU A 57 0.46 0.06 -2.82
N ARG A 58 1.28 -0.92 -2.44
CA ARG A 58 1.35 -1.36 -1.04
C ARG A 58 2.03 -0.34 -0.13
N LEU A 59 2.96 0.47 -0.65
CA LEU A 59 3.55 1.55 0.12
C LEU A 59 2.52 2.65 0.35
N THR A 60 1.77 3.06 -0.68
CA THR A 60 0.73 4.09 -0.52
C THR A 60 -0.35 3.66 0.46
N GLN A 61 -0.82 2.40 0.40
CA GLN A 61 -1.77 1.86 1.39
C GLN A 61 -1.23 1.90 2.82
N ARG A 62 0.07 1.68 3.01
CA ARG A 62 0.70 1.73 4.33
C ARG A 62 0.87 3.16 4.81
N ASP A 63 1.23 4.09 3.93
CA ASP A 63 1.36 5.51 4.25
C ASP A 63 0.00 6.09 4.66
N GLU A 64 -1.07 5.76 3.92
CA GLU A 64 -2.45 6.13 4.30
C GLU A 64 -2.83 5.60 5.68
N LYS A 65 -2.48 4.35 5.99
CA LYS A 65 -2.74 3.77 7.31
C LYS A 65 -1.94 4.46 8.41
N ILE A 66 -0.70 4.85 8.13
CA ILE A 66 0.15 5.57 9.07
C ILE A 66 -0.46 6.95 9.35
N ASP A 67 -0.91 7.66 8.32
CA ASP A 67 -1.55 8.97 8.45
C ASP A 67 -2.84 8.90 9.29
N GLU A 68 -3.68 7.88 9.07
CA GLU A 68 -4.85 7.61 9.90
C GLU A 68 -4.47 7.41 11.39
N LEU A 69 -3.46 6.59 11.66
CA LEU A 69 -3.01 6.31 13.03
C LEU A 69 -2.45 7.56 13.71
N TYR A 70 -1.73 8.41 12.98
CA TYR A 70 -1.25 9.68 13.51
C TYR A 70 -2.40 10.64 13.81
N ALA A 71 -3.43 10.70 12.95
CA ALA A 71 -4.61 11.52 13.19
C ALA A 71 -5.38 11.07 14.44
N GLU A 72 -5.58 9.76 14.62
CA GLU A 72 -6.19 9.19 15.82
C GLU A 72 -5.36 9.51 17.08
N LEU A 73 -4.04 9.32 17.01
CA LEU A 73 -3.14 9.63 18.12
C LEU A 73 -3.21 11.10 18.53
N HIS A 74 -3.21 12.01 17.55
CA HIS A 74 -3.30 13.45 17.84
C HIS A 74 -4.64 13.84 18.44
N LYS A 75 -5.73 13.20 18.00
CA LYS A 75 -7.05 13.38 18.61
C LYS A 75 -7.06 12.94 20.07
N GLU A 76 -6.56 11.73 20.36
CA GLU A 76 -6.45 11.20 21.73
C GLU A 76 -5.56 12.07 22.62
N GLN A 77 -4.44 12.58 22.08
CA GLN A 77 -3.56 13.51 22.79
C GLN A 77 -4.27 14.82 23.12
N ALA A 78 -5.02 15.39 22.18
CA ALA A 78 -5.79 16.62 22.40
C ALA A 78 -6.89 16.41 23.44
N GLU A 79 -7.60 15.28 23.40
CA GLU A 79 -8.63 14.94 24.38
C GLU A 79 -8.05 14.79 25.78
N LYS A 80 -6.93 14.07 25.93
CA LYS A 80 -6.22 13.93 27.21
C LYS A 80 -5.71 15.27 27.74
N LEU A 81 -5.13 16.10 26.88
CA LEU A 81 -4.67 17.44 27.28
C LEU A 81 -5.84 18.30 27.77
N SER A 82 -6.98 18.25 27.07
CA SER A 82 -8.18 18.97 27.48
C SER A 82 -8.71 18.50 28.84
N TRP A 83 -8.64 17.18 29.10
CA TRP A 83 -9.05 16.60 30.36
C TRP A 83 -8.13 17.03 31.51
N ILE A 84 -6.80 16.99 31.30
CA ILE A 84 -5.80 17.46 32.25
C ILE A 84 -6.05 18.94 32.61
N ASN A 85 -6.33 19.78 31.62
CA ASN A 85 -6.61 21.20 31.86
C ASN A 85 -7.86 21.38 32.73
N ARG A 86 -8.95 20.64 32.46
CA ARG A 86 -10.16 20.68 33.30
C ARG A 86 -9.91 20.20 34.72
N CYS A 87 -9.12 19.14 34.89
CA CYS A 87 -8.72 18.68 36.22
C CYS A 87 -7.95 19.76 36.97
N HIS A 88 -6.97 20.41 36.32
CA HIS A 88 -6.22 21.51 36.94
C HIS A 88 -7.12 22.71 37.28
N GLU A 89 -8.10 23.06 36.45
CA GLU A 89 -9.06 24.12 36.77
C GLU A 89 -9.85 23.82 38.05
N VAL A 90 -10.31 22.57 38.21
CA VAL A 90 -11.03 22.14 39.42
C VAL A 90 -10.12 22.09 40.63
N GLU A 91 -8.89 21.58 40.50
CA GLU A 91 -7.91 21.56 41.59
C GLU A 91 -7.56 22.98 42.07
N LEU A 92 -7.46 23.94 41.16
CA LEU A 92 -7.26 25.35 41.52
C LEU A 92 -8.45 25.91 42.29
N ALA A 93 -9.68 25.63 41.83
CA ALA A 93 -10.90 26.06 42.52
C ALA A 93 -11.02 25.43 43.92
N GLU A 94 -10.66 24.15 44.07
CA GLU A 94 -10.63 23.47 45.37
C GLU A 94 -9.63 24.13 46.32
N LYS A 95 -8.40 24.39 45.86
CA LYS A 95 -7.39 25.08 46.67
C LYS A 95 -7.83 26.48 47.08
N GLU A 96 -8.49 27.22 46.20
CA GLU A 96 -9.08 28.52 46.58
C GLU A 96 -10.14 28.37 47.66
N LEU A 97 -11.03 27.36 47.55
CA LEU A 97 -12.06 27.10 48.56
C LEU A 97 -11.46 26.64 49.89
N GLU A 98 -10.40 25.83 49.87
CA GLU A 98 -9.65 25.45 51.07
C GLU A 98 -9.08 26.67 51.78
N VAL A 99 -8.44 27.59 51.05
CA VAL A 99 -7.93 28.85 51.61
C VAL A 99 -9.06 29.71 52.17
N LYS A 100 -10.24 29.71 51.51
CA LYS A 100 -11.42 30.48 51.92
C LYS A 100 -12.21 29.81 53.06
N LYS A 101 -11.88 28.58 53.48
CA LYS A 101 -12.63 27.80 54.47
C LYS A 101 -12.47 28.37 55.88
N CYS A 102 -13.58 28.50 56.61
CA CYS A 102 -13.57 28.92 58.01
C CYS A 102 -13.48 27.72 58.96
N GLU A 103 -12.47 27.66 59.82
CA GLU A 103 -12.28 26.56 60.80
C GLU A 103 -12.91 26.82 62.17
N VAL A 104 -13.62 27.94 62.35
CA VAL A 104 -14.25 28.29 63.62
C VAL A 104 -15.48 27.41 63.89
N ARG A 105 -15.54 26.80 65.08
CA ARG A 105 -16.64 25.90 65.51
C ARG A 105 -17.99 26.65 65.52
N GLY A 106 -18.95 26.20 64.70
CA GLY A 106 -20.29 26.78 64.58
C GLY A 106 -20.54 27.70 63.38
N CYS A 107 -19.58 27.82 62.44
CA CYS A 107 -19.62 28.79 61.34
C CYS A 107 -20.36 28.29 60.08
N VAL A 108 -21.60 27.81 60.20
CA VAL A 108 -22.33 27.15 59.09
C VAL A 108 -22.88 28.13 58.03
N GLY A 109 -22.77 29.45 58.23
CA GLY A 109 -23.51 30.45 57.41
C GLY A 109 -22.77 31.74 57.05
N ARG A 110 -21.44 31.82 57.20
CA ARG A 110 -20.69 33.00 56.71
C ARG A 110 -20.11 32.76 55.32
N ILE A 111 -20.39 33.68 54.41
CA ILE A 111 -19.70 33.80 53.12
C ILE A 111 -18.32 34.42 53.41
N PRO A 112 -17.21 33.82 52.95
CA PRO A 112 -15.87 34.40 53.11
C PRO A 112 -15.82 35.82 52.51
N PRO A 113 -15.06 36.77 53.09
CA PRO A 113 -14.88 38.09 52.49
C PRO A 113 -14.24 37.91 51.11
N SER A 114 -15.03 38.16 50.07
CA SER A 114 -14.63 38.09 48.67
C SER A 114 -14.03 39.44 48.27
N ASP A 115 -12.75 39.68 48.55
CA ASP A 115 -12.04 40.89 48.10
C ASP A 115 -10.54 40.63 47.82
N TYR A 116 -10.21 39.54 47.12
CA TYR A 116 -8.93 39.38 46.42
C TYR A 116 -9.17 38.88 45.00
#